data_AF-A0A7V1DTX1-F1
#
_entry.id   AF-A0A7V1DTX1-F1
#
_cell.length_a   1.000
_cell.length_b   1.000
_cell.length_c   1.000
_cell.angle_alpha   90.00
_cell.angle_beta   90.00
_cell.angle_gamma   90.00
#
_symmetry.space_group_name_H-M   'P 1'
#
loop_
_entity.id
_entity.type
_entity.pdbx_description
1 polymer ?
#
loop_
_entity_poly.entity_id
_entity_poly.type
_entity_poly.pdbx_seq_one_letter_code
_entity_poly.pdbx_strand_id
1 'polypeptide(L)'
;MKVKAVLILFCLGTCLAISASAQQVIYVPDDYLTIQEAVNLAGSGDTIMVREGIYFENVKVNKNLVIKSEKGAESTIVEAADADDYVFEIKVGYVEINGFTIKGALGDKKSGIYLRSAANDCQIINNICLDNYCGIGLASNYNQIEGNICQSNSKSGIVLASSFGNKIVNNICLGSEYGIGISEKQGTCAIEQVIHQSKIANSQETLSLIRKFRDGNLKREYVELYYEYSPDLKRILIKEPDLAIEVFKLMTKYLPAIRYLLNRENGTEIEMTQNEIEEIISFTEKLKGKINEEKLTIGVKRSQEISSLLKEFKEEISLSEGKKFSQMFRSSPYFALTKTKSWRIQNNQARHN
;
A
#
# COMPACT_ATOMS: atom_id res chain seq x y z
N MET A 1 3.02 33.29 -62.97
CA MET A 1 1.69 33.24 -62.30
C MET A 1 1.28 31.83 -61.85
N LYS A 2 2.21 30.94 -61.48
CA LYS A 2 1.89 29.58 -60.97
C LYS A 2 2.65 29.25 -59.67
N VAL A 3 2.67 30.18 -58.71
CA VAL A 3 3.23 29.94 -57.36
C VAL A 3 2.30 30.48 -56.24
N LYS A 4 1.21 31.19 -56.58
CA LYS A 4 0.29 31.76 -55.57
C LYS A 4 -0.89 30.86 -55.16
N ALA A 5 -1.03 29.68 -55.75
CA ALA A 5 -2.16 28.77 -55.47
C ALA A 5 -1.81 27.57 -54.57
N VAL A 6 -0.53 27.33 -54.26
CA VAL A 6 -0.11 26.17 -53.43
C VAL A 6 0.08 26.56 -51.94
N LEU A 7 0.15 27.85 -51.63
CA LEU A 7 0.28 28.34 -50.24
C LEU A 7 -1.06 28.54 -49.50
N ILE A 8 -2.19 28.48 -50.20
CA ILE A 8 -3.53 28.57 -49.58
C ILE A 8 -4.06 27.19 -49.16
N LEU A 9 -3.47 26.10 -49.67
CA LEU A 9 -3.81 24.74 -49.24
C LEU A 9 -3.03 24.24 -48.01
N PHE A 10 -2.05 25.01 -47.52
CA PHE A 10 -1.29 24.68 -46.30
C PHE A 10 -1.82 25.37 -45.04
N CYS A 11 -2.87 26.19 -45.15
CA CYS A 11 -3.50 26.91 -44.03
C CYS A 11 -4.91 26.37 -43.65
N LEU A 12 -5.39 25.33 -44.32
CA LEU A 12 -6.69 24.69 -44.02
C LEU A 12 -6.56 23.29 -43.39
N GLY A 13 -5.34 22.86 -43.06
CA GLY A 13 -5.04 21.49 -42.61
C GLY A 13 -4.62 21.31 -41.15
N THR A 14 -4.58 22.37 -40.31
CA THR A 14 -4.09 22.25 -38.92
C THR A 14 -4.92 22.98 -37.87
N CYS A 15 -6.18 23.30 -38.16
CA CYS A 15 -7.12 23.72 -37.11
C CYS A 15 -8.04 22.56 -36.68
N LEU A 16 -7.44 21.39 -36.42
CA LEU A 16 -7.93 20.59 -35.30
C LEU A 16 -7.34 21.26 -34.07
N ALA A 17 -8.04 22.31 -33.60
CA ALA A 17 -7.98 22.62 -32.20
C ALA A 17 -8.41 21.31 -31.50
N ILE A 18 -7.43 20.55 -31.02
CA ILE A 18 -7.64 19.76 -29.82
C ILE A 18 -7.91 20.85 -28.80
N SER A 19 -9.17 21.23 -28.67
CA SER A 19 -9.66 21.94 -27.51
C SER A 19 -9.28 21.02 -26.37
N ALA A 20 -8.18 21.31 -25.67
CA ALA A 20 -8.08 20.90 -24.29
C ALA A 20 -9.36 21.45 -23.67
N SER A 21 -10.32 20.56 -23.41
CA SER A 21 -11.56 20.95 -22.75
C SER A 21 -11.13 21.70 -21.50
N ALA A 22 -11.48 22.99 -21.41
CA ALA A 22 -11.21 23.74 -20.20
C ALA A 22 -11.89 22.97 -19.06
N GLN A 23 -11.14 22.65 -18.03
CA GLN A 23 -11.64 21.94 -16.85
C GLN A 23 -12.84 22.71 -16.30
N GLN A 24 -14.02 22.13 -16.37
CA GLN A 24 -15.25 22.78 -15.94
C GLN A 24 -15.48 22.51 -14.46
N VAL A 25 -16.16 23.46 -13.81
CA VAL A 25 -16.70 23.26 -12.46
C VAL A 25 -18.20 23.09 -12.60
N ILE A 26 -18.70 21.93 -12.20
CA ILE A 26 -20.12 21.57 -12.17
C ILE A 26 -20.58 21.66 -10.73
N TYR A 27 -21.63 22.42 -10.47
CA TYR A 27 -22.19 22.61 -9.13
C TYR A 27 -23.38 21.67 -8.91
N VAL A 28 -23.36 20.97 -7.79
CA VAL A 28 -24.49 20.15 -7.32
C VAL A 28 -25.05 20.80 -6.05
N PRO A 29 -26.35 21.14 -5.98
CA PRO A 29 -27.41 20.74 -6.91
C PRO A 29 -27.73 21.74 -8.05
N ASP A 30 -26.95 22.81 -8.22
CA ASP A 30 -27.31 23.95 -9.09
C ASP A 30 -27.43 23.56 -10.58
N ASP A 31 -26.43 22.85 -11.11
CA ASP A 31 -26.39 22.41 -12.51
C ASP A 31 -27.09 21.05 -12.68
N TYR A 32 -26.95 20.17 -11.68
CA TYR A 32 -27.58 18.85 -11.64
C TYR A 32 -28.03 18.53 -10.23
N LEU A 33 -29.19 17.90 -10.09
CA LEU A 33 -29.78 17.62 -8.78
C LEU A 33 -28.99 16.58 -7.99
N THR A 34 -28.30 15.67 -8.69
CA THR A 34 -27.58 14.55 -8.10
C THR A 34 -26.10 14.55 -8.47
N ILE A 35 -25.27 13.96 -7.61
CA ILE A 35 -23.84 13.79 -7.86
C ILE A 35 -23.64 12.85 -9.04
N GLN A 36 -24.45 11.78 -9.16
CA GLN A 36 -24.32 10.82 -10.27
C GLN A 36 -24.63 11.45 -11.64
N GLU A 37 -25.61 12.35 -11.75
CA GLU A 37 -25.88 13.09 -13.00
C GLU A 37 -24.70 13.97 -13.38
N ALA A 38 -24.11 14.68 -12.41
CA ALA A 38 -22.90 15.47 -12.63
C ALA A 38 -21.74 14.58 -13.12
N VAL A 39 -21.52 13.40 -12.52
CA VAL A 39 -20.50 12.43 -12.98
C VAL A 39 -20.77 11.95 -14.41
N ASN A 40 -22.04 11.69 -14.74
CA ASN A 40 -22.43 11.22 -16.08
C ASN A 40 -22.12 12.25 -17.16
N LEU A 41 -22.25 13.54 -16.86
CA LEU A 41 -22.06 14.63 -17.83
C LEU A 41 -20.66 15.23 -17.84
N ALA A 42 -19.96 15.21 -16.71
CA ALA A 42 -18.60 15.72 -16.58
C ALA A 42 -17.64 15.11 -17.62
N GLY A 43 -16.76 15.94 -18.17
CA GLY A 43 -15.59 15.52 -18.93
C GLY A 43 -14.48 15.03 -18.01
N SER A 44 -13.53 14.27 -18.58
CA SER A 44 -12.35 13.83 -17.82
C SER A 44 -11.51 15.03 -17.40
N GLY A 45 -11.18 15.09 -16.11
CA GLY A 45 -10.47 16.19 -15.46
C GLY A 45 -11.40 17.17 -14.75
N ASP A 46 -12.70 17.23 -15.06
CA ASP A 46 -13.60 18.23 -14.49
C ASP A 46 -13.74 18.14 -12.96
N THR A 47 -14.16 19.25 -12.36
CA THR A 47 -14.47 19.35 -10.94
C THR A 47 -15.98 19.32 -10.72
N ILE A 48 -16.44 18.43 -9.86
CA ILE A 48 -17.80 18.45 -9.31
C ILE A 48 -17.72 19.06 -7.91
N MET A 49 -18.28 20.27 -7.78
CA MET A 49 -18.40 20.99 -6.52
C MET A 49 -19.77 20.71 -5.91
N VAL A 50 -19.80 20.03 -4.76
CA VAL A 50 -21.04 19.64 -4.10
C VAL A 50 -21.31 20.58 -2.93
N ARG A 51 -22.45 21.25 -2.94
CA ARG A 51 -22.86 22.16 -1.85
C ARG A 51 -23.28 21.38 -0.61
N GLU A 52 -23.56 22.12 0.45
CA GLU A 52 -24.11 21.56 1.69
C GLU A 52 -25.47 20.89 1.43
N GLY A 53 -25.70 19.75 2.07
CA GLY A 53 -26.90 18.96 1.86
C GLY A 53 -26.74 17.49 2.21
N ILE A 54 -27.85 16.76 2.11
CA ILE A 54 -27.90 15.30 2.25
C ILE A 54 -28.27 14.71 0.88
N TYR A 55 -27.40 13.87 0.36
CA TYR A 55 -27.54 13.22 -0.94
C TYR A 55 -27.69 11.72 -0.73
N PHE A 56 -28.86 11.17 -1.09
CA PHE A 56 -29.13 9.74 -1.01
C PHE A 56 -28.78 9.06 -2.33
N GLU A 57 -27.54 8.57 -2.46
CA GLU A 57 -26.98 8.09 -3.73
C GLU A 57 -25.96 6.97 -3.53
N ASN A 58 -25.74 6.17 -4.57
CA ASN A 58 -24.59 5.27 -4.72
C ASN A 58 -23.83 5.67 -6.00
N VAL A 59 -22.81 6.51 -5.85
CA VAL A 59 -22.11 7.20 -6.93
C VAL A 59 -21.04 6.29 -7.55
N LYS A 60 -21.12 6.10 -8.86
CA LYS A 60 -20.19 5.32 -9.69
C LYS A 60 -19.29 6.27 -10.46
N VAL A 61 -18.04 6.40 -10.02
CA VAL A 61 -17.05 7.29 -10.64
C VAL A 61 -16.23 6.52 -11.66
N ASN A 62 -16.49 6.79 -12.94
CA ASN A 62 -15.87 6.10 -14.08
C ASN A 62 -15.02 7.01 -14.99
N LYS A 63 -14.76 8.25 -14.55
CA LYS A 63 -13.90 9.23 -15.22
C LYS A 63 -12.94 9.83 -14.19
N ASN A 64 -11.76 10.28 -14.65
CA ASN A 64 -10.88 11.10 -13.83
C ASN A 64 -11.63 12.39 -13.50
N LEU A 65 -11.91 12.65 -12.23
CA LEU A 65 -12.71 13.76 -11.74
C LEU A 65 -12.20 14.20 -10.37
N VAL A 66 -12.36 15.49 -10.08
CA VAL A 66 -12.24 16.02 -8.72
C VAL A 66 -13.64 16.20 -8.17
N ILE A 67 -14.04 15.41 -7.18
CA ILE A 67 -15.35 15.52 -6.53
C ILE A 67 -15.11 15.99 -5.10
N LYS A 68 -15.59 17.19 -4.77
CA LYS A 68 -15.34 17.78 -3.45
C LYS A 68 -16.54 18.54 -2.90
N SER A 69 -16.69 18.49 -1.59
CA SER A 69 -17.62 19.39 -0.90
C SER A 69 -17.11 20.82 -0.94
N GLU A 70 -18.04 21.76 -1.09
CA GLU A 70 -17.76 23.19 -1.02
C GLU A 70 -17.48 23.67 0.43
N LYS A 71 -18.14 23.06 1.42
CA LYS A 71 -18.06 23.47 2.83
C LYS A 71 -17.46 22.42 3.77
N GLY A 72 -17.07 21.26 3.24
CA GLY A 72 -16.43 20.18 3.97
C GLY A 72 -17.40 19.17 4.58
N ALA A 73 -16.82 18.16 5.23
CA ALA A 73 -17.51 16.92 5.56
C ALA A 73 -18.69 17.11 6.52
N GLU A 74 -18.63 18.08 7.42
CA GLU A 74 -19.70 18.36 8.37
C GLU A 74 -20.99 18.90 7.70
N SER A 75 -20.87 19.48 6.50
CA SER A 75 -21.98 20.14 5.78
C SER A 75 -22.51 19.34 4.59
N THR A 76 -21.75 18.39 4.05
CA THR A 76 -22.14 17.59 2.88
C THR A 76 -22.13 16.10 3.21
N ILE A 77 -23.33 15.52 3.32
CA ILE A 77 -23.54 14.12 3.66
C ILE A 77 -23.97 13.37 2.40
N VAL A 78 -23.27 12.28 2.09
CA VAL A 78 -23.68 11.30 1.08
C VAL A 78 -24.04 10.01 1.80
N GLU A 79 -25.30 9.63 1.72
CA GLU A 79 -25.86 8.45 2.36
C GLU A 79 -26.25 7.43 1.29
N ALA A 80 -25.93 6.16 1.52
CA ALA A 80 -26.26 5.09 0.57
C ALA A 80 -27.77 5.05 0.28
N ALA A 81 -28.16 5.12 -0.98
CA ALA A 81 -29.54 4.86 -1.38
C ALA A 81 -29.87 3.36 -1.31
N ASP A 82 -28.88 2.52 -1.64
CA ASP A 82 -28.86 1.08 -1.47
C ASP A 82 -27.74 0.71 -0.50
N ALA A 83 -28.13 0.18 0.66
CA ALA A 83 -27.21 -0.23 1.72
C ALA A 83 -26.34 -1.42 1.30
N ASP A 84 -26.76 -2.21 0.31
CA ASP A 84 -26.01 -3.34 -0.23
C ASP A 84 -25.06 -2.94 -1.39
N ASP A 85 -24.77 -1.65 -1.55
CA ASP A 85 -23.78 -1.13 -2.49
C ASP A 85 -22.81 -0.12 -1.82
N TYR A 86 -21.73 0.23 -2.52
CA TYR A 86 -20.80 1.27 -2.07
C TYR A 86 -21.43 2.66 -2.19
N VAL A 87 -21.16 3.59 -1.27
CA VAL A 87 -21.61 4.99 -1.44
C VAL A 87 -20.85 5.65 -2.59
N PHE A 88 -19.52 5.53 -2.59
CA PHE A 88 -18.67 5.86 -3.72
C PHE A 88 -17.96 4.62 -4.24
N GLU A 89 -18.20 4.26 -5.50
CA GLU A 89 -17.43 3.23 -6.22
C GLU A 89 -16.54 3.89 -7.28
N ILE A 90 -15.24 3.94 -7.00
CA ILE A 90 -14.23 4.52 -7.90
C ILE A 90 -13.69 3.44 -8.81
N LYS A 91 -13.86 3.62 -10.13
CA LYS A 91 -13.55 2.61 -11.16
C LYS A 91 -12.31 2.94 -11.98
N VAL A 92 -11.82 4.17 -11.93
CA VAL A 92 -10.68 4.66 -12.72
C VAL A 92 -9.73 5.50 -11.87
N GLY A 93 -8.49 5.63 -12.33
CA GLY A 93 -7.46 6.37 -11.61
C GLY A 93 -7.60 7.89 -11.67
N TYR A 94 -6.74 8.58 -10.93
CA TYR A 94 -6.67 10.05 -10.85
C TYR A 94 -7.96 10.72 -10.38
N VAL A 95 -8.74 10.04 -9.53
CA VAL A 95 -9.95 10.61 -8.92
C VAL A 95 -9.62 11.21 -7.56
N GLU A 96 -10.17 12.38 -7.27
CA GLU A 96 -10.16 12.97 -5.92
C GLU A 96 -11.57 12.92 -5.32
N ILE A 97 -11.69 12.39 -4.09
CA ILE A 97 -12.89 12.49 -3.25
C ILE A 97 -12.51 13.26 -1.98
N ASN A 98 -13.10 14.44 -1.79
CA ASN A 98 -12.66 15.36 -0.74
C ASN A 98 -13.81 16.00 0.05
N GLY A 99 -13.76 15.86 1.38
CA GLY A 99 -14.58 16.65 2.29
C GLY A 99 -16.03 16.20 2.40
N PHE A 100 -16.34 14.91 2.37
CA PHE A 100 -17.71 14.40 2.56
C PHE A 100 -17.87 13.64 3.87
N THR A 101 -19.06 13.70 4.47
CA THR A 101 -19.53 12.64 5.38
C THR A 101 -20.18 11.54 4.54
N ILE A 102 -19.77 10.29 4.73
CA ILE A 102 -20.14 9.16 3.87
C ILE A 102 -20.62 8.00 4.75
N LYS A 103 -21.87 7.57 4.59
CA LYS A 103 -22.51 6.59 5.49
C LYS A 103 -23.56 5.70 4.82
N GLY A 104 -23.96 4.63 5.51
CA GLY A 104 -25.12 3.80 5.14
C GLY A 104 -24.84 2.60 4.24
N ALA A 105 -23.58 2.34 3.85
CA ALA A 105 -23.21 1.13 3.11
C ALA A 105 -23.06 -0.07 4.05
N LEU A 106 -24.19 -0.65 4.49
CA LEU A 106 -24.26 -1.66 5.56
C LEU A 106 -24.09 -3.11 5.09
N GLY A 107 -24.24 -3.39 3.80
CA GLY A 107 -24.15 -4.74 3.23
C GLY A 107 -22.79 -5.40 3.44
N ASP A 108 -22.77 -6.74 3.42
CA ASP A 108 -21.52 -7.49 3.60
C ASP A 108 -20.47 -7.07 2.54
N LYS A 109 -19.27 -6.74 3.03
CA LYS A 109 -18.12 -6.28 2.23
C LYS A 109 -18.36 -4.97 1.48
N LYS A 110 -19.38 -4.19 1.86
CA LYS A 110 -19.59 -2.85 1.31
C LYS A 110 -18.76 -1.83 2.06
N SER A 111 -18.57 -0.68 1.44
CA SER A 111 -17.73 0.37 1.96
C SER A 111 -18.33 1.73 1.66
N GLY A 112 -18.10 2.70 2.54
CA GLY A 112 -18.41 4.10 2.23
C GLY A 112 -17.73 4.51 0.92
N ILE A 113 -16.41 4.32 0.85
CA ILE A 113 -15.65 4.51 -0.39
C ILE A 113 -14.96 3.20 -0.77
N TYR A 114 -15.11 2.77 -2.03
CA TYR A 114 -14.40 1.61 -2.56
C TYR A 114 -13.65 1.94 -3.86
N LEU A 115 -12.34 1.70 -3.85
CA LEU A 115 -11.47 1.84 -5.02
C LEU A 115 -11.30 0.48 -5.69
N ARG A 116 -11.82 0.33 -6.91
CA ARG A 116 -11.63 -0.87 -7.75
C ARG A 116 -10.19 -0.95 -8.24
N SER A 117 -9.77 -2.11 -8.74
CA SER A 117 -8.39 -2.40 -9.17
C SER A 117 -7.79 -1.45 -10.21
N ALA A 118 -8.61 -0.77 -11.02
CA ALA A 118 -8.15 0.23 -11.99
C ALA A 118 -8.09 1.66 -11.43
N ALA A 119 -8.53 1.89 -10.19
CA ALA A 119 -8.50 3.18 -9.52
C ALA A 119 -7.15 3.45 -8.84
N ASN A 120 -6.09 3.55 -9.63
CA ASN A 120 -4.75 3.88 -9.14
C ASN A 120 -4.55 5.41 -9.06
N ASP A 121 -3.57 5.86 -8.29
CA ASP A 121 -3.18 7.28 -8.22
C ASP A 121 -4.35 8.21 -7.81
N CYS A 122 -5.30 7.70 -7.02
CA CYS A 122 -6.44 8.46 -6.49
C CYS A 122 -6.12 9.11 -5.14
N GLN A 123 -6.88 10.15 -4.83
CA GLN A 123 -6.77 10.94 -3.60
C GLN A 123 -8.08 10.87 -2.83
N ILE A 124 -8.06 10.28 -1.64
CA ILE A 124 -9.21 10.21 -0.74
C ILE A 124 -8.85 11.02 0.50
N ILE A 125 -9.40 12.22 0.61
CA ILE A 125 -8.88 13.24 1.53
C ILE A 125 -10.00 13.87 2.37
N ASN A 126 -9.77 14.08 3.66
CA ASN A 126 -10.66 14.84 4.55
C ASN A 126 -12.12 14.35 4.60
N ASN A 127 -12.37 13.06 4.38
CA ASN A 127 -13.71 12.49 4.46
C ASN A 127 -13.99 11.92 5.86
N ILE A 128 -15.25 11.90 6.26
CA ILE A 128 -15.74 11.21 7.46
C ILE A 128 -16.57 10.00 7.00
N CYS A 129 -15.97 8.81 7.02
CA CYS A 129 -16.65 7.55 6.67
C CYS A 129 -17.21 6.89 7.94
N LEU A 130 -18.51 7.01 8.19
CA LEU A 130 -19.14 6.50 9.41
C LEU A 130 -20.33 5.58 9.15
N ASP A 131 -20.60 4.64 10.06
CA ASP A 131 -21.74 3.71 9.99
C ASP A 131 -21.85 2.95 8.65
N ASN A 132 -20.73 2.41 8.16
CA ASN A 132 -20.69 1.49 7.02
C ASN A 132 -20.20 0.10 7.46
N TYR A 133 -20.22 -0.89 6.56
CA TYR A 133 -19.52 -2.14 6.81
C TYR A 133 -18.00 -1.92 6.89
N CYS A 134 -17.41 -1.31 5.86
CA CYS A 134 -16.05 -0.75 5.92
C CYS A 134 -16.08 0.77 5.62
N GLY A 135 -15.21 1.56 6.22
CA GLY A 135 -15.14 3.00 5.90
C GLY A 135 -14.58 3.23 4.49
N ILE A 136 -13.33 2.82 4.27
CA ILE A 136 -12.63 2.95 2.98
C ILE A 136 -12.02 1.61 2.58
N GLY A 137 -12.35 1.09 1.40
CA GLY A 137 -11.78 -0.13 0.84
C GLY A 137 -10.93 0.13 -0.40
N LEU A 138 -9.74 -0.46 -0.45
CA LEU A 138 -8.81 -0.30 -1.56
C LEU A 138 -8.50 -1.65 -2.23
N ALA A 139 -8.78 -1.75 -3.53
CA ALA A 139 -8.33 -2.85 -4.38
C ALA A 139 -7.24 -2.43 -5.40
N SER A 140 -6.70 -1.22 -5.26
CA SER A 140 -5.81 -0.55 -6.23
C SER A 140 -4.58 0.08 -5.58
N ASN A 141 -3.65 0.53 -6.41
CA ASN A 141 -2.29 0.88 -6.03
C ASN A 141 -2.01 2.39 -6.07
N TYR A 142 -0.96 2.81 -5.37
CA TYR A 142 -0.41 4.17 -5.42
C TYR A 142 -1.40 5.30 -5.04
N ASN A 143 -2.43 4.98 -4.26
CA ASN A 143 -3.41 5.94 -3.80
C ASN A 143 -2.93 6.65 -2.53
N GLN A 144 -3.41 7.88 -2.35
CA GLN A 144 -3.21 8.68 -1.15
C GLN A 144 -4.51 8.74 -0.35
N ILE A 145 -4.48 8.14 0.85
CA ILE A 145 -5.58 8.16 1.81
C ILE A 145 -5.11 9.03 2.97
N GLU A 146 -5.63 10.25 3.06
CA GLU A 146 -5.12 11.25 4.00
C GLU A 146 -6.19 12.04 4.74
N GLY A 147 -6.01 12.25 6.05
CA GLY A 147 -6.89 13.13 6.82
C GLY A 147 -8.33 12.62 6.98
N ASN A 148 -8.60 11.34 6.71
CA ASN A 148 -9.95 10.79 6.82
C ASN A 148 -10.23 10.30 8.24
N ILE A 149 -11.49 10.40 8.65
CA ILE A 149 -12.02 9.88 9.92
C ILE A 149 -12.94 8.71 9.58
N CYS A 150 -12.57 7.49 9.95
CA CYS A 150 -13.41 6.31 9.78
C CYS A 150 -13.97 5.87 11.14
N GLN A 151 -15.26 6.09 11.38
CA GLN A 151 -15.88 5.91 12.70
C GLN A 151 -17.02 4.89 12.67
N SER A 152 -17.13 4.04 13.69
CA SER A 152 -18.29 3.14 13.87
C SER A 152 -18.59 2.20 12.68
N ASN A 153 -17.60 1.91 11.83
CA ASN A 153 -17.80 0.96 10.74
C ASN A 153 -17.77 -0.48 11.27
N SER A 154 -18.73 -1.33 10.91
CA SER A 154 -18.95 -2.61 11.57
C SER A 154 -17.80 -3.61 11.42
N LYS A 155 -17.01 -3.51 10.33
CA LYS A 155 -15.86 -4.39 10.08
C LYS A 155 -14.51 -3.68 10.11
N SER A 156 -14.29 -2.66 9.28
CA SER A 156 -12.98 -2.00 9.20
C SER A 156 -13.08 -0.52 8.92
N GLY A 157 -12.26 0.30 9.57
CA GLY A 157 -12.17 1.72 9.23
C GLY A 157 -11.59 1.91 7.82
N ILE A 158 -10.39 1.37 7.59
CA ILE A 158 -9.75 1.33 6.27
C ILE A 158 -9.32 -0.11 6.00
N VAL A 159 -9.62 -0.64 4.81
CA VAL A 159 -9.24 -2.00 4.39
C VAL A 159 -8.49 -1.99 3.06
N LEU A 160 -7.38 -2.72 3.01
CA LEU A 160 -6.61 -2.94 1.78
C LEU A 160 -6.79 -4.38 1.29
N ALA A 161 -6.98 -4.55 -0.01
CA ALA A 161 -7.14 -5.83 -0.70
C ALA A 161 -6.25 -5.84 -1.95
N SER A 162 -5.23 -6.68 -2.01
CA SER A 162 -4.37 -6.82 -3.21
C SER A 162 -3.74 -5.52 -3.74
N SER A 163 -3.42 -4.59 -2.84
CA SER A 163 -2.93 -3.27 -3.22
C SER A 163 -1.51 -2.98 -2.69
N PHE A 164 -0.72 -2.24 -3.44
CA PHE A 164 0.64 -1.81 -3.06
C PHE A 164 0.88 -0.32 -3.31
N GLY A 165 1.92 0.25 -2.69
CA GLY A 165 2.30 1.64 -2.89
C GLY A 165 1.33 2.69 -2.35
N ASN A 166 0.26 2.30 -1.65
CA ASN A 166 -0.70 3.24 -1.08
C ASN A 166 -0.09 3.99 0.13
N LYS A 167 -0.27 5.31 0.16
CA LYS A 167 0.13 6.18 1.26
C LYS A 167 -1.09 6.44 2.16
N ILE A 168 -1.09 5.84 3.36
CA ILE A 168 -2.16 6.01 4.35
C ILE A 168 -1.60 6.82 5.52
N VAL A 169 -1.92 8.11 5.57
CA VAL A 169 -1.30 9.07 6.49
C VAL A 169 -2.37 9.92 7.19
N ASN A 170 -2.20 10.22 8.47
CA ASN A 170 -3.10 11.12 9.22
C ASN A 170 -4.59 10.70 9.20
N ASN A 171 -4.89 9.40 9.14
CA ASN A 171 -6.28 8.92 9.25
C ASN A 171 -6.57 8.48 10.69
N ILE A 172 -7.81 8.71 11.13
CA ILE A 172 -8.30 8.33 12.46
C ILE A 172 -9.35 7.24 12.27
N CYS A 173 -9.11 6.04 12.82
CA CYS A 173 -10.10 4.95 12.81
C CYS A 173 -10.55 4.64 14.24
N LEU A 174 -11.85 4.79 14.53
CA LEU A 174 -12.43 4.63 15.87
C LEU A 174 -13.71 3.78 15.81
N GLY A 175 -13.90 2.89 16.79
CA GLY A 175 -15.17 2.15 16.93
C GLY A 175 -15.46 1.10 15.85
N SER A 176 -14.47 0.73 15.04
CA SER A 176 -14.54 -0.41 14.12
C SER A 176 -13.88 -1.66 14.68
N GLU A 177 -14.33 -2.86 14.26
CA GLU A 177 -13.69 -4.14 14.64
C GLU A 177 -12.19 -4.12 14.32
N TYR A 178 -11.83 -3.61 13.13
CA TYR A 178 -10.45 -3.30 12.77
C TYR A 178 -10.31 -1.81 12.44
N GLY A 179 -9.26 -1.15 12.94
CA GLY A 179 -8.96 0.24 12.59
C GLY A 179 -8.50 0.36 11.13
N ILE A 180 -7.28 -0.10 10.86
CA ILE A 180 -6.75 -0.32 9.51
C ILE A 180 -6.54 -1.82 9.35
N GLY A 181 -7.44 -2.47 8.62
CA GLY A 181 -7.40 -3.89 8.30
C GLY A 181 -6.69 -4.13 6.96
N ILE A 182 -6.03 -5.27 6.81
CA ILE A 182 -5.57 -5.71 5.50
C ILE A 182 -6.31 -7.02 5.22
N SER A 183 -7.34 -6.96 4.37
CA SER A 183 -8.11 -8.14 4.00
C SER A 183 -7.24 -9.04 3.12
N GLU A 184 -7.23 -10.32 3.46
CA GLU A 184 -6.37 -11.36 2.87
C GLU A 184 -6.71 -11.62 1.39
N LYS A 185 -6.29 -10.70 0.54
CA LYS A 185 -5.56 -11.03 -0.68
C LYS A 185 -4.43 -10.05 -0.77
N GLN A 186 -3.56 -9.99 0.24
CA GLN A 186 -2.27 -9.39 -0.02
C GLN A 186 -1.71 -10.06 -1.28
N GLY A 187 -1.01 -9.31 -2.11
CA GLY A 187 0.25 -9.87 -2.58
C GLY A 187 1.00 -10.26 -1.32
N THR A 188 0.68 -11.45 -0.79
CA THR A 188 1.38 -12.10 0.29
C THR A 188 2.84 -11.89 -0.06
N CYS A 189 3.64 -11.47 0.92
CA CYS A 189 5.08 -11.46 0.73
C CYS A 189 5.48 -12.76 0.02
N ALA A 190 6.48 -12.72 -0.86
CA ALA A 190 7.00 -13.89 -1.55
C ALA A 190 7.03 -15.13 -0.64
N ILE A 191 7.47 -14.90 0.58
CA ILE A 191 7.55 -15.80 1.71
C ILE A 191 6.19 -16.28 2.24
N GLU A 192 5.23 -15.37 2.45
CA GLU A 192 3.92 -15.68 3.02
C GLU A 192 3.13 -16.63 2.11
N GLN A 193 3.14 -16.41 0.80
CA GLN A 193 2.39 -17.28 -0.11
C GLN A 193 3.01 -18.67 -0.17
N VAL A 194 4.34 -18.74 -0.19
CA VAL A 194 5.09 -19.99 -0.11
C VAL A 194 4.73 -20.75 1.15
N ILE A 195 4.77 -20.11 2.32
CA ILE A 195 4.48 -20.77 3.60
C ILE A 195 3.02 -21.26 3.66
N HIS A 196 2.07 -20.47 3.16
CA HIS A 196 0.67 -20.88 3.07
C HIS A 196 0.46 -22.05 2.08
N GLN A 197 1.14 -22.04 0.92
CA GLN A 197 1.07 -23.13 -0.06
C GLN A 197 1.75 -24.41 0.45
N SER A 198 2.83 -24.29 1.22
CA SER A 198 3.58 -25.40 1.81
C SER A 198 2.89 -26.03 3.04
N LYS A 199 1.72 -25.51 3.48
CA LYS A 199 0.93 -26.00 4.63
C LYS A 199 1.71 -26.11 5.94
N ILE A 200 2.64 -25.19 6.19
CA ILE A 200 3.54 -25.28 7.34
C ILE A 200 2.91 -24.62 8.59
N ALA A 201 3.00 -25.29 9.75
CA ALA A 201 2.47 -24.83 11.03
C ALA A 201 3.15 -23.54 11.53
N ASN A 202 2.44 -22.74 12.34
CA ASN A 202 2.91 -21.49 12.98
C ASN A 202 3.31 -20.35 12.02
N SER A 203 2.82 -20.40 10.78
CA SER A 203 3.08 -19.41 9.73
C SER A 203 2.65 -17.99 10.12
N GLN A 204 1.43 -17.81 10.63
CA GLN A 204 0.88 -16.49 10.94
C GLN A 204 1.65 -15.75 12.04
N GLU A 205 2.05 -16.45 13.12
CA GLU A 205 2.83 -15.84 14.20
C GLU A 205 4.24 -15.44 13.71
N THR A 206 4.90 -16.33 12.97
CA THR A 206 6.22 -16.09 12.37
C THR A 206 6.19 -14.88 11.44
N LEU A 207 5.19 -14.81 10.57
CA LEU A 207 5.01 -13.71 9.61
C LEU A 207 4.70 -12.38 10.31
N SER A 208 3.86 -12.40 11.35
CA SER A 208 3.54 -11.21 12.16
C SER A 208 4.78 -10.63 12.84
N LEU A 209 5.61 -11.49 13.43
CA LEU A 209 6.86 -11.07 14.09
C LEU A 209 7.87 -10.49 13.10
N ILE A 210 8.00 -11.10 11.92
CA ILE A 210 8.91 -10.62 10.87
C ILE A 210 8.48 -9.27 10.33
N ARG A 211 7.17 -9.05 10.13
CA ARG A 211 6.62 -7.74 9.74
C ARG A 211 6.92 -6.68 10.80
N LYS A 212 6.62 -6.98 12.07
CA LYS A 212 6.90 -6.07 13.19
C LYS A 212 8.39 -5.75 13.32
N PHE A 213 9.25 -6.73 13.08
CA PHE A 213 10.68 -6.54 13.05
C PHE A 213 11.12 -5.62 11.92
N ARG A 214 10.73 -5.92 10.68
CA ARG A 214 11.02 -5.15 9.47
C ARG A 214 10.59 -3.68 9.64
N ASP A 215 9.33 -3.45 9.96
CA ASP A 215 8.74 -2.10 10.02
C ASP A 215 9.21 -1.28 11.23
N GLY A 216 9.64 -1.97 12.29
CA GLY A 216 10.11 -1.35 13.53
C GLY A 216 11.60 -1.06 13.56
N ASN A 217 12.42 -1.79 12.79
CA ASN A 217 13.87 -1.81 12.98
C ASN A 217 14.69 -1.54 11.70
N LEU A 218 14.12 -1.65 10.50
CA LEU A 218 14.83 -1.31 9.27
C LEU A 218 14.63 0.17 8.92
N LYS A 219 15.63 0.77 8.26
CA LYS A 219 15.46 2.10 7.65
C LYS A 219 14.39 2.03 6.58
N ARG A 220 13.67 3.16 6.44
CA ARG A 220 12.53 3.29 5.54
C ARG A 220 12.86 2.90 4.10
N GLU A 221 14.02 3.33 3.59
CA GLU A 221 14.46 2.98 2.23
C GLU A 221 14.50 1.46 1.98
N TYR A 222 14.97 0.66 2.94
CA TYR A 222 15.03 -0.81 2.79
C TYR A 222 13.66 -1.47 2.97
N VAL A 223 12.76 -0.88 3.76
CA VAL A 223 11.36 -1.32 3.84
C VAL A 223 10.63 -1.07 2.52
N GLU A 224 10.88 0.08 1.89
CA GLU A 224 10.33 0.41 0.57
C GLU A 224 10.86 -0.53 -0.51
N LEU A 225 12.17 -0.79 -0.57
CA LEU A 225 12.76 -1.76 -1.51
C LEU A 225 12.21 -3.18 -1.31
N TYR A 226 11.97 -3.60 -0.08
CA TYR A 226 11.34 -4.89 0.22
C TYR A 226 9.96 -5.00 -0.46
N TYR A 227 9.11 -3.98 -0.33
CA TYR A 227 7.78 -3.99 -0.92
C TYR A 227 7.83 -3.84 -2.44
N GLU A 228 8.77 -3.05 -2.95
CA GLU A 228 8.98 -2.85 -4.37
C GLU A 228 9.35 -4.17 -5.07
N TYR A 229 10.31 -4.93 -4.54
CA TYR A 229 10.81 -6.14 -5.19
C TYR A 229 10.08 -7.43 -4.76
N SER A 230 9.23 -7.39 -3.73
CA SER A 230 8.48 -8.57 -3.27
C SER A 230 7.66 -9.27 -4.36
N PRO A 231 7.00 -8.59 -5.33
CA PRO A 231 6.28 -9.28 -6.40
C PRO A 231 7.17 -10.13 -7.31
N ASP A 232 8.39 -9.66 -7.60
CA ASP A 232 9.35 -10.37 -8.45
C ASP A 232 9.92 -11.59 -7.72
N LEU A 233 10.35 -11.39 -6.47
CA LEU A 233 10.84 -12.48 -5.61
C LEU A 233 9.75 -13.52 -5.38
N LYS A 234 8.49 -13.10 -5.26
CA LYS A 234 7.34 -13.99 -5.11
C LYS A 234 7.17 -14.90 -6.31
N ARG A 235 7.25 -14.34 -7.52
CA ARG A 235 7.13 -15.13 -8.75
C ARG A 235 8.22 -16.20 -8.82
N ILE A 236 9.45 -15.85 -8.44
CA ILE A 236 10.56 -16.80 -8.39
C ILE A 236 10.29 -17.90 -7.36
N LEU A 237 10.00 -17.55 -6.10
CA LEU A 237 9.83 -18.54 -5.03
C LEU A 237 8.62 -19.47 -5.24
N ILE A 238 7.58 -19.01 -5.92
CA ILE A 238 6.43 -19.86 -6.30
C ILE A 238 6.83 -20.91 -7.35
N LYS A 239 7.75 -20.57 -8.25
CA LYS A 239 8.24 -21.50 -9.28
C LYS A 239 9.34 -22.44 -8.77
N GLU A 240 10.02 -22.05 -7.69
CA GLU A 240 11.21 -22.73 -7.16
C GLU A 240 10.92 -23.27 -5.73
N PRO A 241 10.24 -24.42 -5.60
CA PRO A 241 9.78 -24.94 -4.30
C PRO A 241 10.92 -25.22 -3.31
N ASP A 242 12.08 -25.68 -3.79
CA ASP A 242 13.24 -25.94 -2.93
C ASP A 242 13.79 -24.65 -2.31
N LEU A 243 13.88 -23.59 -3.12
CA LEU A 243 14.32 -22.28 -2.66
C LEU A 243 13.33 -21.68 -1.64
N ALA A 244 12.04 -21.90 -1.88
CA ALA A 244 10.95 -21.54 -0.99
C ALA A 244 11.07 -22.22 0.40
N ILE A 245 11.42 -23.51 0.43
CA ILE A 245 11.66 -24.27 1.66
C ILE A 245 12.89 -23.76 2.39
N GLU A 246 13.97 -23.44 1.67
CA GLU A 246 15.20 -22.88 2.26
C GLU A 246 14.95 -21.54 2.96
N VAL A 247 14.17 -20.64 2.35
CA VAL A 247 13.74 -19.37 3.01
C VAL A 247 13.05 -19.65 4.33
N PHE A 248 12.11 -20.60 4.35
CA PHE A 248 11.34 -20.91 5.54
C PHE A 248 12.21 -21.47 6.68
N LYS A 249 13.17 -22.34 6.33
CA LYS A 249 14.14 -22.88 7.29
C LYS A 249 14.94 -21.75 7.94
N LEU A 250 15.47 -20.84 7.13
CA LEU A 250 16.22 -19.68 7.62
C LEU A 250 15.35 -18.80 8.54
N MET A 251 14.13 -18.47 8.12
CA MET A 251 13.23 -17.66 8.95
C MET A 251 12.92 -18.29 10.30
N THR A 252 12.62 -19.59 10.31
CA THR A 252 12.29 -20.32 11.52
C THR A 252 13.50 -20.39 12.45
N LYS A 253 14.69 -20.61 11.87
CA LYS A 253 15.96 -20.67 12.60
C LYS A 253 16.29 -19.35 13.30
N TYR A 254 16.09 -18.21 12.65
CA TYR A 254 16.40 -16.89 13.21
C TYR A 254 15.23 -16.24 13.97
N LEU A 255 14.06 -16.88 14.03
CA LEU A 255 12.90 -16.37 14.77
C LEU A 255 13.20 -16.08 16.25
N PRO A 256 13.97 -16.92 17.00
CA PRO A 256 14.34 -16.60 18.38
C PRO A 256 15.16 -15.31 18.52
N ALA A 257 16.08 -15.02 17.59
CA ALA A 257 16.85 -13.77 17.59
C ALA A 257 15.98 -12.55 17.27
N ILE A 258 14.99 -12.71 16.39
CA ILE A 258 13.99 -11.66 16.13
C ILE A 258 13.15 -11.39 17.38
N ARG A 259 12.69 -12.44 18.08
CA ARG A 259 11.97 -12.29 19.36
C ARG A 259 12.84 -11.58 20.41
N TYR A 260 14.13 -11.90 20.47
CA TYR A 260 15.08 -11.23 21.35
C TYR A 260 15.17 -9.72 21.04
N LEU A 261 15.35 -9.35 19.76
CA LEU A 261 15.41 -7.95 19.33
C LEU A 261 14.11 -7.17 19.61
N LEU A 262 12.97 -7.85 19.62
CA LEU A 262 11.65 -7.28 19.90
C LEU A 262 11.24 -7.36 21.38
N ASN A 263 12.11 -7.82 22.28
CA ASN A 263 11.81 -8.06 23.71
C ASN A 263 10.54 -8.91 23.91
N ARG A 264 10.43 -10.03 23.20
CA ARG A 264 9.33 -11.00 23.31
C ARG A 264 9.76 -12.25 24.09
N GLU A 265 8.78 -12.94 24.66
CA GLU A 265 8.98 -14.23 25.31
C GLU A 265 9.64 -15.23 24.35
N ASN A 266 10.47 -16.13 24.90
CA ASN A 266 11.27 -17.12 24.17
C ASN A 266 12.25 -16.51 23.14
N GLY A 267 12.63 -15.24 23.31
CA GLY A 267 13.71 -14.62 22.54
C GLY A 267 15.08 -15.01 23.04
N THR A 268 15.94 -15.53 22.17
CA THR A 268 17.32 -15.88 22.47
C THR A 268 18.29 -15.27 21.47
N GLU A 269 19.46 -14.86 21.95
CA GLU A 269 20.55 -14.47 21.05
C GLU A 269 21.06 -15.67 20.26
N ILE A 270 21.41 -15.41 19.00
CA ILE A 270 22.05 -16.39 18.12
C ILE A 270 23.45 -15.88 17.79
N GLU A 271 24.43 -16.76 17.80
CA GLU A 271 25.78 -16.43 17.35
C GLU A 271 25.94 -16.73 15.87
N MET A 272 26.50 -15.78 15.12
CA MET A 272 26.79 -15.94 13.71
C MET A 272 28.05 -16.77 13.53
N THR A 273 27.92 -18.09 13.66
CA THR A 273 29.03 -19.02 13.39
C THR A 273 29.33 -19.10 11.89
N GLN A 274 30.48 -19.64 11.52
CA GLN A 274 30.83 -19.88 10.12
C GLN A 274 29.74 -20.67 9.37
N ASN A 275 29.17 -21.71 9.99
CA ASN A 275 28.09 -22.49 9.40
C ASN A 275 26.79 -21.68 9.20
N GLU A 276 26.47 -20.76 10.12
CA GLU A 276 25.33 -19.84 9.96
C GLU A 276 25.52 -18.93 8.73
N ILE A 277 26.73 -18.38 8.58
CA ILE A 277 27.09 -17.49 7.49
C ILE A 277 27.04 -18.23 6.15
N GLU A 278 27.62 -19.42 6.08
CA GLU A 278 27.62 -20.25 4.87
C GLU A 278 26.21 -20.62 4.42
N GLU A 279 25.30 -20.92 5.35
CA GLU A 279 23.89 -21.23 5.04
C GLU A 279 23.17 -20.02 4.42
N ILE A 280 23.30 -18.83 5.02
CA ILE A 280 22.70 -17.60 4.49
C ILE A 280 23.27 -17.24 3.11
N ILE A 281 24.60 -17.36 2.95
CA ILE A 281 25.28 -17.03 1.69
C ILE A 281 24.87 -18.00 0.59
N SER A 282 24.80 -19.30 0.89
CA SER A 282 24.36 -20.34 -0.05
C SER A 282 22.95 -20.05 -0.58
N PHE A 283 22.02 -19.73 0.32
CA PHE A 283 20.67 -19.32 -0.06
C PHE A 283 20.67 -18.06 -0.95
N THR A 284 21.43 -17.04 -0.55
CA THR A 284 21.51 -15.74 -1.25
C THR A 284 22.01 -15.91 -2.70
N GLU A 285 23.02 -16.75 -2.93
CA GLU A 285 23.54 -17.04 -4.27
C GLU A 285 22.55 -17.82 -5.13
N LYS A 286 21.86 -18.82 -4.57
CA LYS A 286 20.80 -19.53 -5.30
C LYS A 286 19.68 -18.59 -5.75
N LEU A 287 19.21 -17.72 -4.85
CA LEU A 287 18.19 -16.72 -5.16
C LEU A 287 18.66 -15.77 -6.27
N LYS A 288 19.90 -15.27 -6.18
CA LYS A 288 20.50 -14.42 -7.21
C LYS A 288 20.61 -15.11 -8.57
N GLY A 289 20.97 -16.40 -8.58
CA GLY A 289 20.96 -17.23 -9.80
C GLY A 289 19.58 -17.24 -10.47
N LYS A 290 18.53 -17.48 -9.69
CA LYS A 290 17.14 -17.49 -10.18
C LYS A 290 16.64 -16.14 -10.65
N ILE A 291 17.04 -15.04 -10.00
CA ILE A 291 16.77 -13.68 -10.48
C ILE A 291 17.40 -13.44 -11.86
N ASN A 292 18.63 -13.92 -12.07
CA ASN A 292 19.31 -13.77 -13.35
C ASN A 292 18.71 -14.64 -14.47
N GLU A 293 18.25 -15.86 -14.13
CA GLU A 293 17.49 -16.72 -15.06
C GLU A 293 16.19 -16.03 -15.52
N GLU A 294 15.49 -15.34 -14.60
CA GLU A 294 14.23 -14.63 -14.88
C GLU A 294 14.41 -13.16 -15.33
N LYS A 295 15.63 -12.70 -15.64
CA LYS A 295 15.93 -11.28 -15.90
C LYS A 295 15.09 -10.64 -17.01
N LEU A 296 14.66 -11.39 -18.02
CA LEU A 296 13.81 -10.87 -19.09
C LEU A 296 12.38 -10.62 -18.62
N THR A 297 11.89 -11.44 -17.69
CA THR A 297 10.54 -11.35 -17.11
C THR A 297 10.47 -10.27 -16.03
N ILE A 298 11.54 -10.13 -15.22
CA ILE A 298 11.68 -9.10 -14.17
C ILE A 298 12.02 -7.73 -14.79
N GLY A 299 12.69 -7.73 -15.95
CA GLY A 299 13.32 -6.57 -16.56
C GLY A 299 14.81 -6.51 -16.20
N VAL A 300 15.66 -6.31 -17.21
CA VAL A 300 17.12 -6.42 -17.07
C VAL A 300 17.66 -5.47 -16.01
N LYS A 301 17.29 -4.17 -16.09
CA LYS A 301 17.72 -3.16 -15.12
C LYS A 301 17.30 -3.52 -13.70
N ARG A 302 16.04 -3.91 -13.52
CA ARG A 302 15.47 -4.28 -12.22
C ARG A 302 16.15 -5.52 -11.63
N SER A 303 16.42 -6.53 -12.45
CA SER A 303 17.15 -7.74 -12.01
C SER A 303 18.60 -7.44 -11.57
N GLN A 304 19.25 -6.46 -12.20
CA GLN A 304 20.58 -5.98 -11.82
C GLN A 304 20.56 -5.24 -10.49
N GLU A 305 19.56 -4.38 -10.26
CA GLU A 305 19.37 -3.67 -8.99
C GLU A 305 19.18 -4.66 -7.82
N ILE A 306 18.27 -5.64 -7.97
CA ILE A 306 18.06 -6.69 -6.95
C ILE A 306 19.36 -7.48 -6.73
N SER A 307 20.07 -7.84 -7.81
CA SER A 307 21.34 -8.57 -7.72
C SER A 307 22.46 -7.78 -7.01
N SER A 308 22.46 -6.45 -7.11
CA SER A 308 23.37 -5.57 -6.38
C SER A 308 23.06 -5.60 -4.88
N LEU A 309 21.79 -5.47 -4.51
CA LEU A 309 21.35 -5.53 -3.11
C LEU A 309 21.69 -6.87 -2.46
N LEU A 310 21.50 -7.99 -3.18
CA LEU A 310 21.89 -9.32 -2.68
C LEU A 310 23.41 -9.46 -2.53
N LYS A 311 24.20 -8.79 -3.38
CA LYS A 311 25.66 -8.78 -3.26
C LYS A 311 26.11 -7.99 -2.03
N GLU A 312 25.56 -6.79 -1.82
CA GLU A 312 25.83 -5.97 -0.64
C GLU A 312 25.43 -6.71 0.65
N PHE A 313 24.27 -7.35 0.66
CA PHE A 313 23.82 -8.18 1.79
C PHE A 313 24.79 -9.33 2.09
N LYS A 314 25.25 -10.03 1.06
CA LYS A 314 26.25 -11.11 1.21
C LYS A 314 27.54 -10.59 1.85
N GLU A 315 28.07 -9.48 1.35
CA GLU A 315 29.31 -8.88 1.88
C GLU A 315 29.18 -8.51 3.36
N GLU A 316 28.06 -7.94 3.77
CA GLU A 316 27.78 -7.61 5.19
C GLU A 316 27.68 -8.85 6.07
N ILE A 317 26.99 -9.91 5.61
CA ILE A 317 26.87 -11.16 6.35
C ILE A 317 28.23 -11.86 6.50
N SER A 318 29.10 -11.81 5.49
CA SER A 318 30.45 -12.37 5.58
C SER A 318 31.29 -11.70 6.67
N LEU A 319 31.05 -10.43 7.00
CA LEU A 319 31.77 -9.70 8.06
C LEU A 319 31.21 -9.95 9.46
N SER A 320 30.29 -10.90 9.61
CA SER A 320 29.52 -11.11 10.84
C SER A 320 30.01 -12.27 11.70
N GLU A 321 31.05 -12.98 11.29
CA GLU A 321 31.54 -14.17 12.00
C GLU A 321 31.90 -13.87 13.46
N GLY A 322 31.40 -14.70 14.37
CA GLY A 322 31.60 -14.58 15.81
C GLY A 322 30.81 -13.45 16.49
N LYS A 323 30.05 -12.64 15.74
CA LYS A 323 29.14 -11.64 16.33
C LYS A 323 27.85 -12.29 16.77
N LYS A 324 27.20 -11.72 17.79
CA LYS A 324 25.80 -12.05 18.07
C LYS A 324 24.88 -11.40 17.03
N PHE A 325 23.77 -12.05 16.69
CA PHE A 325 22.81 -11.59 15.69
C PHE A 325 22.34 -10.17 16.00
N SER A 326 22.03 -9.86 17.27
CA SER A 326 21.59 -8.51 17.63
C SER A 326 22.66 -7.45 17.43
N GLN A 327 23.93 -7.79 17.66
CA GLN A 327 25.07 -6.90 17.47
C GLN A 327 25.32 -6.66 15.99
N MET A 328 25.40 -7.73 15.19
CA MET A 328 25.51 -7.71 13.74
C MET A 328 24.41 -6.83 13.13
N PHE A 329 23.15 -7.08 13.51
CA PHE A 329 22.02 -6.36 12.95
C PHE A 329 22.07 -4.87 13.31
N ARG A 330 22.34 -4.52 14.57
CA ARG A 330 22.42 -3.10 15.01
C ARG A 330 23.60 -2.34 14.41
N SER A 331 24.68 -3.04 14.06
CA SER A 331 25.81 -2.42 13.35
C SER A 331 25.60 -2.31 11.83
N SER A 332 24.60 -3.01 11.29
CA SER A 332 24.37 -3.06 9.85
C SER A 332 23.87 -1.70 9.31
N PRO A 333 24.15 -1.39 8.02
CA PRO A 333 23.62 -0.19 7.38
C PRO A 333 22.09 -0.18 7.28
N TYR A 334 21.45 -1.35 7.45
CA TYR A 334 20.01 -1.53 7.35
C TYR A 334 19.24 -1.06 8.59
N PHE A 335 19.91 -0.97 9.74
CA PHE A 335 19.27 -0.66 11.02
C PHE A 335 18.88 0.82 11.16
N ALA A 336 17.65 1.06 11.61
CA ALA A 336 17.16 2.40 11.91
C ALA A 336 17.47 2.82 13.36
N LEU A 337 18.32 3.84 13.54
CA LEU A 337 18.69 4.37 14.86
C LEU A 337 17.55 5.13 15.59
N THR A 338 16.41 5.39 14.94
CA THR A 338 15.39 6.33 15.46
C THR A 338 13.95 5.79 15.40
N LYS A 339 13.57 4.95 16.37
CA LYS A 339 12.21 4.92 16.99
C LYS A 339 12.22 4.52 18.48
N THR A 340 13.34 4.74 19.19
CA THR A 340 13.45 4.49 20.64
C THR A 340 13.81 5.76 21.42
N LYS A 341 13.05 6.85 21.20
CA LYS A 341 12.87 7.89 22.24
C LYS A 341 11.92 7.35 23.34
N SER A 342 12.35 6.28 24.00
CA SER A 342 11.85 5.87 25.33
C SER A 342 12.85 4.99 26.10
N TRP A 343 13.93 4.52 25.46
CA TRP A 343 14.81 3.53 26.08
C TRP A 343 15.93 4.11 26.98
N ARG A 344 16.15 5.44 26.97
CA ARG A 344 17.20 6.07 27.80
C ARG A 344 16.75 6.59 29.17
N ILE A 345 15.49 6.41 29.57
CA ILE A 345 14.99 6.89 30.88
C ILE A 345 14.76 5.76 31.89
N GLN A 346 14.60 4.50 31.47
CA GLN A 346 14.33 3.40 32.43
C GLN A 346 15.56 2.63 32.94
N ASN A 347 16.77 2.84 32.39
CA ASN A 347 17.98 2.14 32.86
C ASN A 347 18.87 2.96 33.81
N ASN A 348 18.43 4.13 34.28
CA ASN A 348 19.14 4.91 35.30
C ASN A 348 18.48 4.93 36.69
N GLN A 349 17.41 4.16 36.91
CA GLN A 349 16.77 4.02 38.24
C GLN A 349 16.93 2.64 38.89
N ALA A 350 17.68 1.72 38.28
CA ALA A 350 17.97 0.40 38.86
C ALA A 350 19.42 0.26 39.37
N ARG A 351 20.10 1.38 39.68
CA ARG A 351 21.45 1.37 40.30
C ARG A 351 21.55 2.17 41.61
N HIS A 352 20.45 2.68 42.13
CA HIS A 352 20.36 3.19 43.50
C HIS A 352 19.02 2.77 44.08
N ASN A 353 18.99 1.59 44.68
CA ASN A 353 18.25 1.23 45.90
C ASN A 353 18.65 -0.18 46.32
#